data_AF-A0A838D0N5-F1
#
_entry.id   AF-A0A838D0N5-F1
#
_cell.length_a   1.000
_cell.length_b   1.000
_cell.length_c   1.000
_cell.angle_alpha   90.00
_cell.angle_beta   90.00
_cell.angle_gamma   90.00
#
_symmetry.space_group_name_H-M   'P 1'
#
loop_
_entity.id
_entity.type
_entity.pdbx_description
1 polymer ?
#
loop_
_entity_poly.entity_id
_entity_poly.type
_entity_poly.pdbx_seq_one_letter_code
_entity_poly.pdbx_strand_id
1 'polypeptide(L)'
;MLVLTRKSNQSIMIGDDIEITVLSVMGDKVRIGIQAPREIPVFRQEVYVEIQEERGQDPPPEAATAPRERNGAKGASDARTAVDAARRRLDAG
;
A
#
# COMPACT_ATOMS: atom_id res chain seq x y z
N MET A 1 8.36 17.82 10.69
CA MET A 1 7.07 18.53 10.62
C MET A 1 7.20 19.70 9.65
N LEU A 2 6.35 19.79 8.63
CA LEU A 2 6.27 20.92 7.72
C LEU A 2 5.11 21.83 8.16
N VAL A 3 5.32 23.15 8.20
CA VAL A 3 4.32 24.11 8.69
C VAL A 3 3.93 25.06 7.57
N LEU A 4 2.64 25.13 7.26
CA LEU A 4 2.08 25.99 6.22
C LEU A 4 0.90 26.79 6.78
N THR A 5 0.84 28.09 6.49
CA THR A 5 -0.29 28.93 6.85
C THR A 5 -1.21 29.11 5.65
N ARG A 6 -2.49 28.79 5.81
CA ARG A 6 -3.55 28.94 4.80
C ARG A 6 -4.70 29.79 5.33
N LYS A 7 -5.29 30.58 4.44
CA LYS A 7 -6.56 31.28 4.68
C LYS A 7 -7.74 30.38 4.30
N SER A 8 -8.96 30.78 4.68
CA SER A 8 -10.19 30.14 4.19
C SER A 8 -10.20 30.06 2.66
N ASN A 9 -10.74 28.96 2.15
CA ASN A 9 -10.78 28.56 0.74
C ASN A 9 -9.42 28.34 0.07
N GLN A 10 -8.33 28.22 0.84
CA GLN A 10 -7.05 27.79 0.31
C GLN A 10 -6.79 26.32 0.61
N SER A 11 -6.07 25.67 -0.31
CA SER A 11 -5.76 24.24 -0.24
C SER A 11 -4.27 23.97 -0.05
N ILE A 12 -3.98 22.76 0.40
CA ILE A 12 -2.65 22.14 0.50
C ILE A 12 -2.74 20.79 -0.20
N MET A 13 -1.79 20.50 -1.09
CA MET A 13 -1.68 19.20 -1.74
C MET A 13 -0.64 18.33 -1.04
N ILE A 14 -0.92 17.04 -0.87
CA ILE A 14 0.04 16.03 -0.39
C ILE A 14 0.13 14.95 -1.48
N GLY A 15 1.30 14.84 -2.11
CA GLY A 15 1.43 14.06 -3.33
C GLY A 15 0.51 14.60 -4.43
N ASP A 16 -0.01 13.70 -5.26
CA ASP A 16 -0.90 14.04 -6.37
C ASP A 16 -2.38 13.76 -6.08
N ASP A 17 -2.67 12.97 -5.04
CA ASP A 17 -4.00 12.40 -4.80
C ASP A 17 -4.74 12.98 -3.59
N ILE A 18 -4.04 13.68 -2.69
CA ILE A 18 -4.63 14.20 -1.45
C ILE A 18 -4.68 15.73 -1.49
N GLU A 19 -5.87 16.29 -1.34
CA GLU A 19 -6.12 17.72 -1.18
C GLU A 19 -6.73 18.02 0.19
N ILE A 20 -6.12 18.96 0.92
CA ILE A 20 -6.63 19.49 2.18
C ILE A 20 -7.06 20.93 1.97
N THR A 21 -8.34 21.21 2.12
CA THR A 21 -8.91 22.55 1.92
C THR A 21 -9.37 23.15 3.25
N VAL A 22 -8.95 24.37 3.56
CA VAL A 22 -9.49 25.10 4.71
C VAL A 22 -10.84 25.71 4.30
N LEU A 23 -11.96 25.13 4.74
CA LEU A 23 -13.29 25.58 4.34
C LEU A 23 -13.70 26.86 5.08
N SER A 24 -13.46 26.94 6.39
CA SER A 24 -13.79 28.13 7.18
C SER A 24 -13.02 28.16 8.50
N VAL A 25 -12.75 29.35 9.00
CA VAL A 25 -12.17 29.58 10.34
C VAL A 25 -13.17 30.38 11.16
N MET A 26 -13.54 29.84 12.33
CA MET A 26 -14.46 30.46 13.28
C MET A 26 -13.83 30.46 14.67
N GLY A 27 -13.17 31.56 15.02
CA GLY A 27 -12.43 31.67 16.29
C GLY A 27 -11.30 30.65 16.36
N ASP A 28 -11.42 29.72 17.30
CA ASP A 28 -10.51 28.60 17.54
C ASP A 28 -10.84 27.35 16.70
N LYS A 29 -12.02 27.30 16.08
CA LYS A 29 -12.48 26.15 15.29
C LYS A 29 -12.19 26.34 13.82
N VAL A 30 -11.62 25.32 13.19
CA VAL A 30 -11.35 25.29 11.76
C VAL A 30 -12.14 24.16 11.12
N ARG A 31 -12.85 24.45 10.04
CA ARG A 31 -13.48 23.44 9.19
C ARG A 31 -12.52 23.08 8.08
N ILE A 32 -12.12 21.82 8.02
CA ILE A 32 -11.15 21.30 7.06
C ILE A 32 -11.88 20.27 6.18
N GLY A 33 -11.77 20.44 4.87
CA GLY A 33 -12.12 19.43 3.88
C GLY A 33 -10.89 18.61 3.55
N ILE A 34 -11.03 17.29 3.48
CA ILE A 34 -9.96 16.38 3.07
C ILE A 34 -10.52 15.55 1.93
N GLN A 35 -9.90 15.66 0.76
CA GLN A 35 -10.17 14.82 -0.39
C GLN A 35 -8.99 13.88 -0.55
N ALA A 36 -9.26 12.59 -0.47
CA ALA A 36 -8.26 11.53 -0.62
C ALA A 36 -8.91 10.33 -1.33
N PRO A 37 -8.12 9.47 -1.99
CA PRO A 37 -8.59 8.20 -2.52
C PRO A 37 -9.19 7.30 -1.44
N ARG A 38 -10.07 6.37 -1.83
CA ARG A 38 -10.74 5.45 -0.89
C ARG A 38 -9.79 4.47 -0.20
N GLU A 39 -8.65 4.20 -0.82
CA GLU A 39 -7.61 3.34 -0.27
C GLU A 39 -6.88 3.98 0.91
N ILE A 40 -6.88 5.32 1.01
CA ILE A 40 -6.24 6.06 2.10
C ILE A 40 -7.31 6.45 3.13
N PRO A 41 -7.39 5.76 4.28
CA PRO A 41 -8.43 6.06 5.25
C PRO A 41 -8.10 7.34 6.02
N VAL A 42 -9.13 8.18 6.22
CA VAL A 42 -9.01 9.46 6.93
C VAL A 42 -9.76 9.37 8.26
N PHE A 43 -9.04 9.58 9.36
CA PHE A 43 -9.58 9.55 10.71
C PHE A 43 -9.29 10.83 11.47
N ARG A 44 -10.08 11.07 12.52
CA ARG A 44 -9.69 12.04 13.54
C ARG A 44 -8.64 11.41 14.44
N GLN A 45 -7.68 12.21 14.92
CA GLN A 45 -6.55 11.73 15.69
C GLN A 45 -7.00 10.94 16.94
N GLU A 46 -7.97 11.47 17.67
CA GLU A 46 -8.49 10.86 18.89
C GLU A 46 -9.10 9.48 18.64
N VAL A 47 -9.84 9.33 17.54
CA VAL A 47 -10.45 8.07 17.12
C VAL A 47 -9.39 7.08 16.64
N TYR A 48 -8.37 7.57 15.93
CA TYR A 48 -7.28 6.73 15.44
C TYR A 48 -6.48 6.11 16.59
N VAL A 49 -6.18 6.89 17.63
CA VAL A 49 -5.44 6.40 18.81
C VAL A 49 -6.22 5.29 19.51
N GLU A 50 -7.52 5.50 19.75
CA GLU A 50 -8.40 4.52 20.39
C GLU A 50 -8.45 3.20 19.60
N ILE A 51 -8.63 3.27 18.28
CA ILE A 51 -8.63 2.09 17.39
C ILE A 51 -7.30 1.32 17.46
N GLN A 52 -6.16 2.03 17.53
CA GLN A 52 -4.85 1.39 17.58
C GLN A 52 -4.56 0.75 18.94
N GLU A 53 -5.05 1.33 20.03
CA GLU A 53 -4.93 0.77 21.38
C GLU A 53 -5.76 -0.50 21.53
N GLU A 54 -6.98 -0.54 20.99
CA GLU A 54 -7.83 -1.74 20.96
C GLU A 54 -7.25 -2.85 20.08
N ARG A 55 -6.57 -2.49 18.99
CA ARG A 55 -5.99 -3.44 18.02
C ARG A 55 -4.66 -4.06 18.46
N GLY A 56 -4.10 -3.68 19.60
CA GLY A 56 -2.94 -4.35 20.19
C GLY A 56 -1.81 -4.63 19.20
N GLN A 57 -1.03 -3.61 18.85
CA GLN A 57 0.28 -3.76 18.17
C GLN A 57 0.33 -4.37 16.77
N ASP A 58 -0.78 -4.57 16.05
CA ASP A 58 -0.69 -4.88 14.62
C ASP A 58 -0.49 -3.60 13.80
N PRO A 59 0.66 -3.45 13.09
CA PRO A 59 0.89 -2.29 12.23
C PRO A 59 -0.15 -2.24 11.11
N PRO A 60 -0.53 -1.03 10.63
CA PRO A 60 -1.52 -0.90 9.57
C PRO A 60 -1.08 -1.68 8.31
N PRO A 61 -2.03 -2.31 7.58
CA PRO A 61 -1.76 -3.20 6.45
C PRO A 61 -1.10 -2.53 5.23
N GLU A 62 -0.75 -1.25 5.27
CA GLU A 62 -0.14 -0.51 4.16
C GLU A 62 1.33 -0.84 3.89
N ALA A 63 2.05 -1.51 4.78
CA ALA A 63 3.45 -1.91 4.51
C ALA A 63 3.58 -3.13 3.57
N ALA A 64 2.48 -3.79 3.18
CA ALA A 64 2.49 -5.04 2.42
C ALA A 64 2.14 -4.92 0.92
N THR A 65 1.74 -3.74 0.43
CA THR A 65 1.34 -3.55 -0.98
C THR A 65 2.48 -3.05 -1.86
N ALA A 66 3.61 -3.73 -1.83
CA ALA A 66 4.48 -3.77 -3.00
C ALA A 66 4.30 -5.14 -3.66
N PRO A 67 3.70 -5.23 -4.86
CA PRO A 67 3.87 -6.41 -5.68
C PRO A 67 5.37 -6.50 -5.96
N ARG A 68 6.08 -7.41 -5.29
CA ARG A 68 7.39 -7.83 -5.79
C ARG A 68 7.14 -8.59 -7.08
N GLU A 69 7.01 -7.86 -8.18
CA GLU A 69 7.21 -8.38 -9.52
C GLU A 69 8.64 -8.91 -9.59
N ARG A 70 8.82 -10.18 -9.23
CA ARG A 70 10.06 -10.89 -9.51
C ARG A 70 9.95 -11.46 -10.92
N ASN A 71 9.92 -10.58 -11.90
CA ASN A 71 10.09 -10.98 -13.30
C ASN A 71 11.58 -11.18 -13.58
N GLY A 72 11.93 -12.46 -13.78
CA GLY A 72 13.00 -12.89 -14.67
C GLY A 72 14.41 -13.01 -14.08
N ALA A 73 14.84 -14.24 -13.77
CA ALA A 73 16.02 -14.84 -14.40
C ALA A 73 16.28 -16.29 -13.94
N LYS A 74 16.32 -17.19 -14.95
CA LYS A 74 17.20 -18.36 -15.08
C LYS A 74 17.07 -19.54 -14.12
N GLY A 75 16.72 -20.69 -14.73
CA GLY A 75 16.94 -22.02 -14.18
C GLY A 75 16.54 -23.12 -15.15
N ALA A 76 17.05 -23.06 -16.38
CA ALA A 76 16.97 -24.17 -17.32
C ALA A 76 17.82 -25.34 -16.81
N SER A 77 17.22 -26.32 -16.15
CA SER A 77 17.84 -27.63 -15.93
C SER A 77 16.79 -28.65 -15.49
N ASP A 78 16.05 -29.21 -16.44
CA ASP A 78 15.54 -30.60 -16.34
C ASP A 78 15.06 -31.10 -17.70
N ALA A 79 15.96 -31.02 -18.68
CA ALA A 79 15.83 -31.67 -19.98
C ALA A 79 16.69 -32.94 -20.04
N ARG A 80 16.68 -33.76 -18.97
CA ARG A 80 17.47 -35.01 -18.90
C ARG A 80 16.72 -36.28 -18.50
N THR A 81 15.41 -36.25 -18.27
CA THR A 81 14.69 -37.45 -17.79
C THR A 81 13.82 -38.15 -18.85
N ALA A 82 13.75 -37.64 -20.09
CA ALA A 82 12.88 -38.22 -21.12
C ALA A 82 13.56 -39.15 -22.15
N VAL A 83 14.89 -39.29 -22.15
CA VAL A 83 15.62 -40.10 -23.17
C VAL A 83 16.15 -41.44 -22.64
N ASP A 84 16.27 -41.62 -21.31
CA ASP A 84 16.79 -42.88 -20.72
C ASP A 84 15.72 -43.97 -20.47
N ALA A 85 14.42 -43.61 -20.46
CA ALA A 85 13.36 -44.59 -20.23
C ALA A 85 12.97 -45.40 -21.49
N ALA A 86 13.34 -44.93 -22.69
CA ALA A 86 12.97 -45.56 -23.97
C ALA A 86 13.94 -46.68 -24.40
N ARG A 87 15.04 -46.91 -23.67
CA ARG A 87 16.11 -47.84 -24.07
C ARG A 87 16.17 -49.16 -23.30
N ARG A 88 15.13 -49.50 -22.53
CA ARG A 88 15.02 -50.77 -21.76
C ARG A 88 13.83 -51.65 -22.17
N ARG A 89 13.48 -51.69 -23.46
CA ARG A 89 12.46 -52.61 -23.99
C ARG A 89 12.82 -53.32 -25.30
N LEU A 90 14.09 -53.30 -25.72
CA LEU A 90 14.53 -53.95 -26.96
C LEU A 90 15.70 -54.96 -26.83
N ASP A 91 16.25 -55.21 -25.63
CA ASP A 91 17.40 -56.10 -25.45
C ASP A 91 17.21 -57.24 -24.41
N ALA A 92 15.98 -57.64 -24.08
CA ALA A 92 15.76 -58.82 -23.23
C ALA A 92 14.44 -59.53 -23.54
N GLY A 93 14.50 -60.51 -24.46
CA GLY A 93 13.47 -61.54 -24.65
C GLY A 93 12.95 -61.64 -26.08
#